data_AF-A0A9D3ZLQ4-F1
#
_entry.id   AF-A0A9D3ZLQ4-F1
#
_cell.length_a   1.000
_cell.length_b   1.000
_cell.length_c   1.000
_cell.angle_alpha   90.00
_cell.angle_beta   90.00
_cell.angle_gamma   90.00
#
_symmetry.space_group_name_H-M   'P 1'
#
loop_
_entity.id
_entity.type
_entity.pdbx_description
1 polymer ?
#
loop_
_entity_poly.entity_id
_entity_poly.type
_entity_poly.pdbx_seq_one_letter_code
_entity_poly.pdbx_strand_id
1 'polypeptide(L)'
;MAAKRIVAQVLLILMPALLRLSLAAVYKVGDSAGWTTIGNIDYKQWAATKTFQVGDVILFEYNAQLHNVMRVTHSMYRACNTSSPLATYTTGNDSIKITTKGHHFFFCGVPGHCQAGQKVDINVLRLPEIAPASAPSGSTLSPPPVPSVSVPVSFPSNALTLKASKGAKLGLAITIFQFLYQVSH
;
A
#
# COMPACT_ATOMS: atom_id res chain seq x y z
N MET A 1 -14.08 -28.90 -31.00
CA MET A 1 -14.73 -28.47 -29.73
C MET A 1 -13.94 -28.88 -28.49
N ALA A 2 -13.36 -30.09 -28.42
CA ALA A 2 -12.53 -30.54 -27.29
C ALA A 2 -11.32 -29.66 -26.98
N ALA A 3 -10.56 -29.22 -28.01
CA ALA A 3 -9.39 -28.35 -27.81
C ALA A 3 -9.73 -26.99 -27.15
N LYS A 4 -10.88 -26.38 -27.51
CA LYS A 4 -11.35 -25.13 -26.86
C LYS A 4 -11.70 -25.34 -25.38
N ARG A 5 -12.23 -26.52 -25.02
CA ARG A 5 -12.54 -26.87 -23.62
C ARG A 5 -11.28 -27.10 -22.79
N ILE A 6 -10.28 -27.77 -23.36
CA ILE A 6 -8.97 -28.01 -22.71
C ILE A 6 -8.23 -26.69 -22.48
N VAL A 7 -8.19 -25.80 -23.49
CA VAL A 7 -7.55 -24.49 -23.36
C VAL A 7 -8.25 -23.64 -22.29
N ALA A 8 -9.59 -23.62 -22.25
CA ALA A 8 -10.34 -22.88 -21.24
C ALA A 8 -10.10 -23.41 -19.81
N GLN A 9 -9.98 -24.73 -19.63
CA GLN A 9 -9.66 -25.33 -18.33
C GLN A 9 -8.24 -25.03 -17.87
N VAL A 10 -7.26 -25.08 -18.77
CA VAL A 10 -5.87 -24.71 -18.46
C VAL A 10 -5.78 -23.24 -18.04
N LEU A 11 -6.46 -22.33 -18.76
CA LEU A 11 -6.54 -20.90 -18.40
C LEU A 11 -7.21 -20.66 -17.03
N LEU A 12 -8.27 -21.39 -16.72
CA LEU A 12 -8.98 -21.24 -15.44
C LEU A 12 -8.14 -21.70 -14.23
N ILE A 13 -7.30 -22.74 -14.42
CA ILE A 13 -6.38 -23.25 -13.39
C ILE A 13 -5.15 -22.34 -13.22
N LEU A 14 -4.71 -21.67 -14.29
CA LEU A 14 -3.58 -20.73 -14.26
C LEU A 14 -3.93 -19.34 -13.67
N MET A 15 -5.18 -18.91 -13.73
CA MET A 15 -5.61 -17.59 -13.21
C MET A 15 -5.47 -17.38 -11.69
N PRO A 16 -5.77 -18.35 -10.80
CA PRO A 16 -5.58 -18.15 -9.36
C PRO A 16 -4.10 -18.04 -8.93
N ALA A 17 -3.14 -18.47 -9.76
CA ALA A 17 -1.71 -18.32 -9.47
C ALA A 17 -1.22 -16.85 -9.55
N LEU A 18 -2.00 -15.96 -10.16
CA LEU A 18 -1.68 -14.53 -10.30
C LEU A 18 -2.36 -13.65 -9.25
N LEU A 19 -3.35 -14.16 -8.52
CA LEU A 19 -3.98 -13.41 -7.43
C LEU A 19 -3.16 -13.58 -6.15
N ARG A 20 -2.25 -12.65 -5.89
CA ARG A 20 -1.68 -12.50 -4.54
C ARG A 20 -2.75 -11.92 -3.63
N LEU A 21 -3.30 -12.72 -2.72
CA LEU A 21 -4.03 -12.18 -1.57
C LEU A 21 -3.01 -11.45 -0.67
N SER A 22 -2.96 -10.12 -0.73
CA SER A 22 -2.20 -9.33 0.23
C SER A 22 -3.03 -9.17 1.51
N LEU A 23 -2.77 -10.01 2.51
CA LEU A 23 -3.24 -9.75 3.86
C LEU A 23 -2.33 -8.70 4.49
N ALA A 24 -2.92 -7.69 5.15
CA ALA A 24 -2.15 -6.74 5.95
C ALA A 24 -1.45 -7.49 7.09
N ALA A 25 -0.12 -7.38 7.15
CA ALA A 25 0.67 -8.00 8.20
C ALA A 25 0.63 -7.15 9.48
N VAL A 26 0.87 -7.80 10.62
CA VAL A 26 1.06 -7.13 11.92
C VAL A 26 2.50 -7.37 12.39
N TYR A 27 3.23 -6.30 12.64
CA TYR A 27 4.61 -6.34 13.11
C TYR A 27 4.69 -5.85 14.55
N LYS A 28 4.98 -6.76 15.49
CA LYS A 28 5.28 -6.39 16.87
C LYS A 28 6.70 -5.83 16.97
N VAL A 29 6.81 -4.55 17.30
CA VAL A 29 8.10 -3.85 17.40
C VAL A 29 8.95 -4.49 18.50
N GLY A 30 10.17 -4.91 18.15
CA GLY A 30 11.07 -5.61 19.06
C GLY A 30 10.73 -7.09 19.29
N ASP A 31 9.81 -7.66 18.52
CA ASP A 31 9.38 -9.06 18.62
C ASP A 31 9.02 -9.47 20.07
N SER A 32 9.69 -10.45 20.68
CA SER A 32 9.39 -10.86 22.06
C SER A 32 9.77 -9.83 23.12
N ALA A 33 10.75 -8.96 22.85
CA ALA A 33 11.20 -7.93 23.78
C ALA A 33 10.22 -6.75 23.89
N GLY A 34 9.43 -6.52 22.82
CA GLY A 34 8.50 -5.39 22.76
C GLY A 34 9.19 -4.04 22.66
N TRP A 35 8.46 -2.99 23.05
CA TRP A 35 8.92 -1.60 23.04
C TRP A 35 9.48 -1.20 24.41
N THR A 36 10.79 -1.18 24.55
CA THR A 36 11.50 -1.05 25.84
C THR A 36 12.86 -0.36 25.69
N THR A 37 13.40 0.13 26.80
CA THR A 37 14.82 0.54 26.93
C THR A 37 15.71 -0.55 27.53
N ILE A 38 15.12 -1.66 27.99
CA ILE A 38 15.85 -2.74 28.66
C ILE A 38 16.37 -3.73 27.62
N GLY A 39 17.59 -4.23 27.80
CA GLY A 39 18.14 -5.32 26.97
C GLY A 39 18.76 -4.87 25.65
N ASN A 40 19.02 -3.57 25.47
CA ASN A 40 19.75 -3.02 24.31
C ASN A 40 19.19 -3.47 22.96
N ILE A 41 17.87 -3.39 22.81
CA ILE A 41 17.18 -3.81 21.58
C ILE A 41 17.60 -2.89 20.42
N ASP A 42 18.19 -3.46 19.38
CA ASP A 42 18.50 -2.73 18.16
C ASP A 42 17.26 -2.70 17.25
N TYR A 43 16.43 -1.66 17.44
CA TYR A 43 15.24 -1.45 16.62
C TYR A 43 15.54 -1.15 15.14
N LYS A 44 16.73 -0.64 14.83
CA LYS A 44 17.15 -0.42 13.45
C LYS A 44 17.42 -1.77 12.78
N GLN A 45 18.14 -2.65 13.44
CA GLN A 45 18.37 -4.01 12.96
C GLN A 45 17.05 -4.78 12.88
N TRP A 46 16.18 -4.69 13.89
CA TRP A 46 14.85 -5.30 13.87
C TRP A 46 14.07 -4.86 12.62
N ALA A 47 13.97 -3.55 12.36
CA ALA A 47 13.25 -3.03 11.20
C ALA A 47 13.86 -3.50 9.87
N ALA A 48 15.19 -3.59 9.79
CA ALA A 48 15.88 -4.07 8.58
C ALA A 48 15.60 -5.54 8.23
N THR A 49 15.13 -6.34 9.19
CA THR A 49 14.72 -7.75 8.94
C THR A 49 13.30 -7.89 8.39
N LYS A 50 12.53 -6.80 8.29
CA LYS A 50 11.12 -6.84 7.89
C LYS A 50 10.92 -6.19 6.53
N THR A 51 9.85 -6.58 5.84
CA THR A 51 9.40 -5.95 4.58
C THR A 51 8.02 -5.37 4.78
N PHE A 52 7.95 -4.06 5.03
CA PHE A 52 6.69 -3.37 5.30
C PHE A 52 5.97 -3.00 4.00
N GLN A 53 4.64 -3.10 4.03
CA GLN A 53 3.72 -2.75 2.95
C GLN A 53 2.67 -1.74 3.41
N VAL A 54 2.06 -1.05 2.44
CA VAL A 54 0.89 -0.22 2.72
C VAL A 54 -0.26 -1.13 3.16
N GLY A 55 -0.87 -0.80 4.28
CA GLY A 55 -1.95 -1.56 4.89
C GLY A 55 -1.52 -2.29 6.17
N ASP A 56 -0.22 -2.55 6.34
CA ASP A 56 0.32 -3.24 7.51
C ASP A 56 0.11 -2.44 8.80
N VAL A 57 0.15 -3.16 9.92
CA VAL A 57 0.01 -2.62 11.27
C VAL A 57 1.33 -2.76 12.02
N ILE A 58 1.79 -1.66 12.61
CA ILE A 58 2.93 -1.65 13.52
C ILE A 58 2.37 -1.65 14.94
N LEU A 59 2.65 -2.72 15.67
CA LEU A 59 2.16 -2.98 17.01
C LEU A 59 3.25 -2.64 18.04
N PHE A 60 2.94 -1.70 18.93
CA PHE A 60 3.80 -1.34 20.05
C PHE A 60 3.20 -1.87 21.35
N GLU A 61 3.85 -2.88 21.94
CA GLU A 61 3.50 -3.41 23.25
C GLU A 61 4.53 -2.96 24.29
N TYR A 62 4.08 -2.35 25.38
CA TYR A 62 4.93 -1.79 26.42
C TYR A 62 4.15 -1.51 27.72
N ASN A 63 4.89 -1.29 28.82
CA ASN A 63 4.32 -0.76 30.05
C ASN A 63 3.99 0.73 29.87
N ALA A 64 2.70 1.09 29.84
CA ALA A 64 2.21 2.44 29.58
C ALA A 64 2.60 3.49 30.64
N GLN A 65 3.01 3.04 31.84
CA GLN A 65 3.54 3.92 32.88
C GLN A 65 5.00 4.31 32.64
N LEU A 66 5.73 3.52 31.84
CA LEU A 66 7.17 3.70 31.60
C LEU A 66 7.50 4.23 30.20
N HIS A 67 6.62 4.01 29.23
CA HIS A 67 6.88 4.32 27.83
C HIS A 67 5.65 4.93 27.16
N ASN A 68 5.89 5.55 26.01
CA ASN A 68 4.86 5.94 25.05
C ASN A 68 5.42 5.77 23.63
N VAL A 69 4.60 6.09 22.63
CA VAL A 69 5.00 6.12 21.23
C VAL A 69 4.65 7.48 20.64
N MET A 70 5.66 8.20 20.14
CA MET A 70 5.47 9.42 19.38
C MET A 70 5.77 9.18 17.90
N ARG A 71 4.80 9.46 17.03
CA ARG A 71 5.04 9.56 15.58
C ARG A 71 5.57 10.95 15.26
N VAL A 72 6.65 11.02 14.50
CA VAL A 72 7.38 12.28 14.31
C VAL A 72 7.87 12.47 12.86
N THR A 73 8.39 13.66 12.57
CA THR A 73 9.14 13.93 11.34
C THR A 73 10.56 13.36 11.43
N HIS A 74 11.24 13.28 10.28
CA HIS A 74 12.63 12.80 10.24
C HIS A 74 13.58 13.67 11.07
N SER A 75 13.44 15.01 11.04
CA SER A 75 14.30 15.92 11.81
C SER A 75 14.12 15.71 13.30
N MET A 76 12.87 15.58 13.77
CA MET A 76 12.55 15.29 15.16
C MET A 76 13.06 13.92 15.59
N TYR A 77 12.91 12.90 14.75
CA TYR A 77 13.45 11.56 15.00
C TYR A 77 14.96 11.61 15.22
N ARG A 78 15.70 12.30 14.36
CA ARG A 78 17.17 12.44 14.49
C ARG A 78 17.57 13.15 15.77
N ALA A 79 16.86 14.22 16.12
CA ALA A 79 17.15 15.04 17.29
C ALA A 79 16.53 14.52 18.60
N CYS A 80 15.71 13.47 18.56
CA CYS A 80 14.85 13.05 19.67
C CYS A 80 14.01 14.22 20.23
N ASN A 81 13.49 15.07 19.35
CA ASN A 81 12.71 16.25 19.71
C ASN A 81 11.25 15.88 19.98
N THR A 82 10.77 16.10 21.20
CA THR A 82 9.42 15.77 21.68
C THR A 82 8.42 16.93 21.62
N SER A 83 8.83 18.12 21.16
CA SER A 83 8.03 19.35 21.34
C SER A 83 6.72 19.39 20.55
N SER A 84 6.65 18.73 19.39
CA SER A 84 5.45 18.80 18.52
C SER A 84 5.27 17.53 17.69
N PRO A 85 5.01 16.37 18.33
CA PRO A 85 4.85 15.11 17.60
C PRO A 85 3.63 15.17 16.68
N LEU A 86 3.67 14.40 15.59
CA LEU A 86 2.55 14.26 14.66
C LEU A 86 1.39 13.50 15.31
N ALA A 87 1.71 12.56 16.20
CA ALA A 87 0.76 11.85 17.04
C ALA A 87 1.48 11.28 18.27
N THR A 88 0.75 11.09 19.37
CA THR A 88 1.25 10.41 20.59
C THR A 88 0.26 9.31 20.97
N TYR A 89 0.79 8.15 21.33
CA TYR A 89 0.04 6.98 21.76
C TYR A 89 0.58 6.51 23.11
N THR A 90 -0.32 6.11 24.01
CA THR A 90 -0.02 5.88 25.44
C THR A 90 -0.79 4.70 26.02
N THR A 91 -1.33 3.79 25.19
CA THR A 91 -2.19 2.71 25.72
C THR A 91 -1.39 1.53 26.25
N GLY A 92 -0.11 1.39 25.86
CA GLY A 92 0.70 0.21 26.13
C GLY A 92 0.49 -0.94 25.13
N ASN A 93 -0.48 -0.82 24.23
CA ASN A 93 -0.78 -1.80 23.18
C ASN A 93 -1.29 -1.10 21.92
N ASP A 94 -0.46 -0.23 21.34
CA ASP A 94 -0.86 0.65 20.24
C ASP A 94 -0.70 -0.02 18.88
N SER A 95 -1.80 -0.11 18.13
CA SER A 95 -1.83 -0.61 16.74
C SER A 95 -1.90 0.54 15.75
N ILE A 96 -0.82 0.76 14.99
CA ILE A 96 -0.70 1.88 14.05
C ILE A 96 -0.66 1.36 12.62
N LYS A 97 -1.71 1.64 11.84
CA LYS A 97 -1.78 1.26 10.43
C LYS A 97 -0.92 2.18 9.55
N ILE A 98 -0.07 1.59 8.71
CA ILE A 98 0.75 2.33 7.74
C ILE A 98 -0.03 2.48 6.44
N THR A 99 -0.42 3.70 6.11
CA THR A 99 -1.32 4.00 4.98
C THR A 99 -0.61 4.62 3.77
N THR A 100 0.68 4.92 3.89
CA THR A 100 1.45 5.60 2.83
C THR A 100 2.81 4.92 2.66
N LYS A 101 3.44 5.13 1.49
CA LYS A 101 4.79 4.66 1.21
C LYS A 101 5.83 5.62 1.79
N GLY A 102 7.03 5.11 2.05
CA GLY A 102 8.17 5.85 2.56
C GLY A 102 8.40 5.60 4.05
N HIS A 103 9.15 6.51 4.68
CA HIS A 103 9.58 6.40 6.06
C HIS A 103 8.53 6.91 7.04
N HIS A 104 8.30 6.12 8.09
CA HIS A 104 7.46 6.45 9.23
C HIS A 104 8.29 6.32 10.50
N PHE A 105 8.54 7.46 11.15
CA PHE A 105 9.44 7.54 12.30
C PHE A 105 8.67 7.54 13.61
N PHE A 106 9.12 6.70 14.53
CA PHE A 106 8.55 6.59 15.87
C PHE A 106 9.65 6.56 16.93
N PHE A 107 9.41 7.15 18.09
CA PHE A 107 10.29 7.01 19.26
C PHE A 107 9.52 7.18 20.58
N CYS A 108 10.14 6.78 21.69
CA CYS A 108 9.61 7.00 23.03
C CYS A 108 10.01 8.39 23.53
N GLY A 109 9.02 9.22 23.88
CA GLY A 109 9.21 10.60 24.28
C GLY A 109 9.57 10.79 25.76
N VAL A 110 9.66 9.71 26.53
CA VAL A 110 10.14 9.76 27.91
C VAL A 110 11.61 10.23 27.92
N PRO A 111 11.99 11.19 28.78
CA PRO A 111 13.34 11.77 28.78
C PRO A 111 14.45 10.71 28.79
N GLY A 112 15.37 10.80 27.82
CA GLY A 112 16.51 9.90 27.67
C GLY A 112 16.24 8.61 26.88
N HIS A 113 14.99 8.19 26.71
CA HIS A 113 14.67 6.88 26.09
C HIS A 113 15.00 6.85 24.60
N CYS A 114 14.63 7.89 23.85
CA CYS A 114 14.97 7.99 22.43
C CYS A 114 16.49 8.04 22.21
N GLN A 115 17.21 8.77 23.06
CA GLN A 115 18.67 8.88 23.02
C GLN A 115 19.34 7.54 23.33
N ALA A 116 18.75 6.75 24.23
CA ALA A 116 19.18 5.39 24.55
C ALA A 116 18.83 4.37 23.44
N GLY A 117 18.16 4.79 22.37
CA GLY A 117 17.89 3.94 21.20
C GLY A 117 16.45 3.43 21.08
N GLN A 118 15.52 3.82 21.97
CA GLN A 118 14.10 3.45 21.87
C GLN A 118 13.39 4.26 20.76
N LYS A 119 13.75 3.96 19.50
CA LYS A 119 13.33 4.65 18.28
C LYS A 119 13.39 3.70 17.08
N VAL A 120 12.42 3.79 16.17
CA VAL A 120 12.33 2.92 14.99
C VAL A 120 11.92 3.70 13.74
N ASP A 121 12.50 3.34 12.60
CA ASP A 121 12.13 3.81 11.27
C ASP A 121 11.46 2.67 10.51
N ILE A 122 10.19 2.85 10.15
CA ILE A 122 9.42 1.90 9.36
C ILE A 122 9.41 2.40 7.92
N ASN A 123 10.16 1.73 7.04
CA ASN A 123 10.28 2.09 5.63
C ASN A 123 9.41 1.18 4.75
N VAL A 124 8.33 1.74 4.21
CA VAL A 124 7.52 1.07 3.18
C VAL A 124 8.08 1.43 1.81
N LEU A 125 8.61 0.42 1.09
CA LEU A 125 9.32 0.65 -0.16
C LEU A 125 8.45 1.37 -1.20
N ARG A 126 9.03 2.39 -1.83
CA ARG A 126 8.56 2.90 -3.11
C ARG A 126 9.11 1.97 -4.18
N LEU A 127 8.29 1.02 -4.63
CA LEU A 127 8.62 0.30 -5.86
C LEU A 127 8.86 1.36 -6.96
N PRO A 128 9.98 1.28 -7.71
CA PRO A 128 10.13 2.07 -8.90
C PRO A 128 8.91 1.83 -9.78
N GLU A 129 8.22 2.91 -10.15
CA GLU A 129 7.25 2.81 -11.22
C GLU A 129 8.03 2.34 -12.44
N ILE A 130 7.71 1.15 -12.97
CA ILE A 130 8.29 0.67 -14.22
C ILE A 130 7.80 1.67 -15.27
N ALA A 131 8.65 2.65 -15.59
CA ALA A 131 8.37 3.58 -16.66
C ALA A 131 8.13 2.76 -17.94
N PRO A 132 7.04 2.99 -18.69
CA PRO A 132 6.89 2.37 -19.99
C PRO A 132 8.11 2.73 -20.84
N ALA A 133 8.74 1.72 -21.44
CA ALA A 133 9.90 1.91 -22.29
C ALA A 133 9.61 2.98 -23.34
N SER A 134 10.42 4.04 -23.35
CA SER A 134 10.37 5.07 -24.38
C SER A 134 10.68 4.42 -25.73
N ALA A 135 9.71 4.44 -26.63
CA ALA A 135 9.92 4.08 -28.03
C ALA A 135 11.04 4.97 -28.63
N PRO A 136 11.87 4.46 -29.55
CA PRO A 136 12.90 5.28 -30.19
C PRO A 136 12.24 6.45 -30.93
N SER A 137 12.63 7.68 -30.60
CA SER A 137 12.21 8.87 -31.34
C SER A 137 12.75 8.79 -32.77
N GLY A 138 11.87 8.46 -33.71
CA GLY A 138 12.11 8.69 -35.13
C GLY A 138 12.07 10.19 -35.40
N SER A 139 13.23 10.79 -35.67
CA SER A 139 13.34 12.16 -36.14
C SER A 139 12.64 12.29 -37.50
N THR A 140 11.44 12.87 -37.52
CA THR A 140 10.83 13.36 -38.76
C THR A 140 10.94 14.88 -38.76
N LEU A 141 11.71 15.39 -39.73
CA LEU A 141 11.88 16.81 -40.00
C LEU A 141 10.51 17.39 -40.43
N SER A 142 10.02 18.39 -39.69
CA SER A 142 8.82 19.15 -40.08
C SER A 142 9.14 20.06 -41.29
N PRO A 143 8.24 20.13 -42.29
CA PRO A 143 8.27 21.20 -43.29
C PRO A 143 7.75 22.54 -42.72
N PRO A 144 8.08 23.68 -43.35
CA PRO A 144 7.88 25.04 -42.81
C PRO A 144 6.39 25.46 -42.72
N PRO A 145 6.09 26.52 -41.93
CA PRO A 145 4.72 26.93 -41.64
C PRO A 145 4.08 27.73 -42.79
N VAL A 146 2.78 27.49 -43.03
CA VAL A 146 1.93 28.30 -43.92
C VAL A 146 0.92 29.09 -43.07
N PRO A 147 0.56 30.34 -43.41
CA PRO A 147 -0.20 31.22 -42.52
C PRO A 147 -1.73 31.12 -42.66
N SER A 148 -2.37 31.32 -41.50
CA SER A 148 -3.72 31.79 -41.13
C SER A 148 -4.88 31.77 -42.13
N VAL A 149 -6.01 31.19 -41.70
CA VAL A 149 -7.36 31.79 -41.89
C VAL A 149 -8.22 31.54 -40.65
N SER A 150 -8.67 32.62 -40.02
CA SER A 150 -9.67 32.65 -38.96
C SER A 150 -11.07 32.73 -39.58
N VAL A 151 -11.98 31.84 -39.17
CA VAL A 151 -13.41 31.99 -39.46
C VAL A 151 -14.20 31.72 -38.18
N PRO A 152 -15.10 32.64 -37.76
CA PRO A 152 -16.00 32.41 -36.64
C PRO A 152 -17.30 31.78 -37.18
N VAL A 153 -17.74 30.66 -36.60
CA VAL A 153 -19.11 30.18 -36.82
C VAL A 153 -19.70 29.68 -35.51
N SER A 154 -20.94 30.07 -35.31
CA SER A 154 -21.69 30.10 -34.07
C SER A 154 -22.93 29.19 -34.13
N PHE A 155 -23.22 28.52 -33.00
CA PHE A 155 -24.51 27.96 -32.53
C PHE A 155 -25.12 26.72 -33.24
N PRO A 156 -26.23 26.12 -32.72
CA PRO A 156 -26.30 25.26 -31.53
C PRO A 156 -27.10 23.95 -31.78
N SER A 157 -27.21 23.07 -30.78
CA SER A 157 -28.46 22.40 -30.30
C SER A 157 -28.29 20.94 -29.84
N ASN A 158 -28.49 20.77 -28.54
CA ASN A 158 -29.43 19.88 -27.83
C ASN A 158 -29.44 18.34 -28.01
N ALA A 159 -29.75 17.74 -26.85
CA ALA A 159 -30.40 16.45 -26.60
C ALA A 159 -29.48 15.19 -26.60
N LEU A 160 -29.58 14.23 -25.68
CA LEU A 160 -30.47 13.99 -24.54
C LEU A 160 -29.79 12.98 -23.58
N THR A 161 -30.20 13.08 -22.32
CA THR A 161 -30.16 12.12 -21.19
C THR A 161 -30.07 10.61 -21.51
N LEU A 162 -29.43 9.80 -20.64
CA LEU A 162 -30.14 8.98 -19.62
C LEU A 162 -29.22 8.12 -18.71
N LYS A 163 -29.52 8.23 -17.40
CA LYS A 163 -29.54 7.24 -16.30
C LYS A 163 -28.30 6.48 -15.81
N ALA A 164 -28.13 6.67 -14.50
CA ALA A 164 -27.52 5.77 -13.53
C ALA A 164 -28.16 4.37 -13.52
N SER A 165 -27.32 3.34 -13.34
CA SER A 165 -27.74 2.01 -12.88
C SER A 165 -27.19 1.74 -11.48
N LYS A 166 -28.12 1.52 -10.54
CA LYS A 166 -27.87 0.95 -9.22
C LYS A 166 -27.45 -0.51 -9.32
N GLY A 167 -26.61 -0.92 -8.37
CA GLY A 167 -26.79 -2.19 -7.68
C GLY A 167 -26.11 -3.40 -8.31
N ALA A 168 -24.85 -3.62 -7.94
CA ALA A 168 -24.28 -4.96 -7.93
C ALA A 168 -25.02 -5.78 -6.85
N LYS A 169 -25.85 -6.74 -7.28
CA LYS A 169 -26.29 -7.83 -6.41
C LYS A 169 -25.37 -9.03 -6.63
N LEU A 170 -24.79 -9.43 -5.51
CA LEU A 170 -24.06 -10.65 -5.26
C LEU A 170 -24.89 -11.86 -5.72
N GLY A 171 -24.34 -12.63 -6.64
CA GLY A 171 -24.92 -13.88 -7.13
C GLY A 171 -23.83 -14.94 -7.25
N LEU A 172 -23.22 -15.31 -6.13
CA LEU A 172 -22.44 -16.54 -6.03
C LEU A 172 -23.42 -17.65 -5.69
N ALA A 173 -23.97 -18.33 -6.70
CA ALA A 173 -24.70 -19.57 -6.48
C ALA A 173 -24.57 -20.53 -7.66
N ILE A 174 -23.74 -21.55 -7.45
CA ILE A 174 -24.00 -22.95 -7.77
C ILE A 174 -24.26 -23.24 -9.27
N THR A 175 -23.19 -23.33 -10.06
CA THR A 175 -23.19 -24.04 -11.36
C THR A 175 -22.20 -25.21 -11.41
N ILE A 176 -21.70 -25.67 -10.26
CA ILE A 176 -20.82 -26.84 -10.19
C ILE A 176 -21.62 -28.15 -10.26
N PHE A 177 -22.87 -28.20 -9.81
CA PHE A 177 -23.66 -29.43 -9.81
C PHE A 177 -24.25 -29.84 -11.16
N GLN A 178 -24.47 -28.90 -12.08
CA GLN A 178 -25.00 -29.23 -13.42
C GLN A 178 -23.91 -29.73 -14.37
N PHE A 179 -22.64 -29.44 -14.09
CA PHE A 179 -21.51 -29.89 -14.92
C PHE A 179 -20.99 -31.27 -14.53
N LEU A 180 -21.14 -31.69 -13.27
CA LEU A 180 -20.80 -33.07 -12.88
C LEU A 180 -21.79 -34.09 -13.49
N TYR A 181 -23.05 -33.71 -13.73
CA TYR A 181 -24.03 -34.59 -14.37
C TYR A 181 -23.76 -34.82 -15.87
N GLN A 182 -23.15 -33.85 -16.57
CA GLN A 182 -22.79 -34.00 -18.00
C GLN A 182 -21.43 -34.67 -18.25
N VAL A 183 -20.70 -35.06 -17.20
CA VAL A 183 -19.43 -35.81 -17.33
C VAL A 183 -19.62 -37.30 -16.99
N SER A 184 -20.79 -37.67 -16.47
CA SER A 184 -21.14 -39.07 -16.16
C SER A 184 -21.94 -39.80 -17.25
N HIS A 185 -22.20 -39.15 -18.39
CA HIS A 185 -22.79 -39.75 -19.60
C HIS A 185 -22.11 -39.17 -20.84
#